data_AF-A0AAE0KUC8-F1
#
_entry.id   AF-A0AAE0KUC8-F1
#
_cell.length_a   1.000
_cell.length_b   1.000
_cell.length_c   1.000
_cell.angle_alpha   90.00
_cell.angle_beta   90.00
_cell.angle_gamma   90.00
#
_symmetry.space_group_name_H-M   'P 1'
#
loop_
_entity.id
_entity.type
_entity.pdbx_description
1 polymer ?
#
loop_
_entity_poly.entity_id
_entity_poly.type
_entity_poly.pdbx_seq_one_letter_code
_entity_poly.pdbx_strand_id
1 'polypeptide(L)'
;SSATALQPLVVAAHQAVWSLWTVFAFACAPVEQAALAFLPPIKGAFERRQTVQLIVASGAVVGVMGGITCLVSVLCVPHLLTPDAALWGTMQSVKFPAMLSLFLAGVDVALNGTLIAAGASPFQGGVFASSSPCARSQLVRHVA
;
A
#
# COMPACT_ATOMS: atom_id res chain seq x y z
N SER A 1 -17.06 29.41 24.22
CA SER A 1 -16.51 28.68 23.07
C SER A 1 -17.63 28.14 22.22
N SER A 2 -17.76 28.59 20.97
CA SER A 2 -18.84 28.18 20.06
C SER A 2 -18.58 26.77 19.51
N ALA A 3 -19.57 25.88 19.64
CA ALA A 3 -19.52 24.50 19.14
C ALA A 3 -19.18 24.43 17.63
N THR A 4 -19.52 25.47 16.86
CA THR A 4 -19.23 25.60 15.43
C THR A 4 -17.73 25.68 15.11
N ALA A 5 -16.89 26.19 16.02
CA ALA A 5 -15.44 26.27 15.80
C ALA A 5 -14.72 24.92 16.06
N LEU A 6 -15.36 23.99 16.77
CA LEU A 6 -14.80 22.68 17.07
C LEU A 6 -14.71 21.81 15.81
N GLN A 7 -15.68 21.91 14.90
CA GLN A 7 -15.72 21.12 13.67
C GLN A 7 -14.57 21.45 12.69
N PRO A 8 -14.28 22.73 12.38
CA PRO A 8 -13.13 23.09 11.56
C PRO A 8 -11.78 22.65 12.15
N LEU A 9 -11.60 22.77 13.47
CA LEU A 9 -10.37 22.33 14.14
C LEU A 9 -10.13 20.82 14.00
N VAL A 10 -11.19 20.01 14.13
CA VAL A 10 -11.10 18.55 13.95
C VAL A 10 -10.71 18.20 12.51
N VAL A 11 -11.33 18.84 11.52
CA VAL A 11 -11.00 18.60 10.11
C VAL A 11 -9.56 19.03 9.81
N ALA A 12 -9.12 20.19 10.29
CA ALA A 12 -7.77 20.67 10.08
C ALA A 12 -6.70 19.73 10.69
N ALA A 13 -6.92 19.29 11.93
CA ALA A 13 -6.04 18.33 12.60
C ALA A 13 -5.98 16.99 11.85
N HIS A 14 -7.13 16.50 11.35
CA HIS A 14 -7.19 15.29 10.53
C HIS A 14 -6.41 15.47 9.22
N GLN A 15 -6.56 16.60 8.51
CA GLN A 15 -5.88 16.84 7.23
C GLN A 15 -4.35 16.84 7.37
N ALA A 16 -3.81 17.38 8.47
CA ALA A 16 -2.36 17.36 8.73
C ALA A 16 -1.84 15.92 8.88
N VAL A 17 -2.52 15.09 9.68
CA VAL A 17 -2.16 13.68 9.88
C VAL A 17 -2.40 12.86 8.61
N TRP A 18 -3.47 13.13 7.87
CA TRP A 18 -3.79 12.50 6.59
C TRP A 18 -2.73 12.74 5.52
N SER A 19 -2.20 13.96 5.45
CA SER A 19 -1.14 14.32 4.50
C SER A 19 0.15 13.53 4.79
N LEU A 20 0.54 13.45 6.06
CA LEU A 20 1.67 12.63 6.49
C LEU A 20 1.44 11.14 6.19
N TRP A 21 0.24 10.65 6.51
CA TRP A 21 -0.18 9.28 6.21
C TRP A 21 -0.06 8.98 4.71
N THR A 22 -0.49 9.90 3.85
CA THR A 22 -0.46 9.75 2.39
C THR A 22 0.97 9.59 1.87
N VAL A 23 1.92 10.37 2.40
CA VAL A 23 3.34 10.25 2.01
C VAL A 23 3.89 8.86 2.33
N PHE A 24 3.60 8.34 3.53
CA PHE A 24 4.05 6.99 3.91
C PHE A 24 3.29 5.88 3.16
N ALA A 25 2.02 6.07 2.84
CA ALA A 25 1.26 5.14 2.02
C ALA A 25 1.87 5.03 0.61
N PHE A 26 2.27 6.14 -0.01
CA PHE A 26 2.98 6.12 -1.29
C PHE A 26 4.33 5.41 -1.23
N ALA A 27 5.01 5.43 -0.09
CA ALA A 27 6.26 4.68 0.10
C ALA A 27 6.05 3.15 0.05
N CYS A 28 4.81 2.66 0.09
CA CYS A 28 4.49 1.23 -0.09
C CYS A 28 4.47 0.81 -1.57
N ALA A 29 4.31 1.75 -2.52
CA ALA A 29 4.20 1.45 -3.95
C ALA A 29 5.35 0.58 -4.53
N PRO A 30 6.62 0.74 -4.11
CA PRO A 30 7.71 -0.13 -4.58
C PRO A 30 7.51 -1.62 -4.26
N VAL A 31 6.76 -1.97 -3.20
CA VAL A 31 6.49 -3.37 -2.83
C VAL A 31 5.57 -4.04 -3.86
N GLU A 32 4.55 -3.31 -4.32
CA GLU A 32 3.69 -3.78 -5.41
C GLU A 32 4.49 -3.92 -6.71
N GLN A 33 5.33 -2.94 -7.05
CA GLN A 33 6.19 -3.02 -8.24
C GLN A 33 7.16 -4.21 -8.17
N ALA A 34 7.71 -4.51 -7.00
CA ALA A 34 8.53 -5.71 -6.79
C ALA A 34 7.74 -7.00 -7.05
N ALA A 35 6.47 -7.06 -6.62
CA ALA A 35 5.61 -8.21 -6.90
C ALA A 35 5.39 -8.42 -8.40
N LEU A 36 5.08 -7.34 -9.12
CA LEU A 36 4.86 -7.35 -10.56
C LEU A 36 6.13 -7.69 -11.36
N ALA A 37 7.30 -7.31 -10.87
CA ALA A 37 8.58 -7.58 -11.52
C ALA A 37 9.07 -9.03 -11.29
N PHE A 38 8.99 -9.53 -10.05
CA PHE A 38 9.67 -10.77 -9.67
C PHE A 38 8.80 -12.03 -9.73
N LEU A 39 7.47 -11.93 -9.60
CA LEU A 39 6.61 -13.12 -9.60
C LEU A 39 6.36 -13.75 -10.98
N PRO A 40 6.13 -13.00 -12.08
CA PRO A 40 5.82 -13.59 -13.39
C PRO A 40 6.88 -14.56 -13.96
N PRO A 41 8.20 -14.32 -13.84
CA PRO A 41 9.20 -15.22 -14.42
C PRO A 41 9.40 -16.54 -13.65
N ILE A 42 8.86 -16.67 -12.43
CA ILE A 42 9.09 -17.85 -11.58
C ILE A 42 8.22 -19.03 -12.02
N LYS A 43 8.87 -20.14 -12.37
CA LYS A 43 8.19 -21.39 -12.80
C LYS A 43 8.00 -22.39 -11.64
N GLY A 44 8.84 -22.34 -10.61
CA GLY A 44 8.77 -23.23 -9.45
C GLY A 44 7.72 -22.81 -8.42
N ALA A 45 6.84 -23.73 -8.02
CA ALA A 45 5.81 -23.45 -7.02
C ALA A 45 6.40 -23.07 -5.65
N PHE A 46 7.51 -23.70 -5.27
CA PHE A 46 8.20 -23.43 -4.01
C PHE A 46 8.85 -22.04 -3.98
N GLU A 47 9.62 -21.70 -5.02
CA GLU A 47 10.28 -20.39 -5.19
C GLU A 47 9.25 -19.26 -5.23
N ARG A 48 8.12 -19.51 -5.90
CA ARG A 48 7.01 -18.55 -5.98
C ARG A 48 6.42 -18.29 -4.59
N ARG A 49 6.17 -19.33 -3.80
CA ARG A 49 5.66 -19.18 -2.43
C ARG A 49 6.63 -18.39 -1.56
N GLN A 50 7.94 -18.68 -1.64
CA GLN A 50 8.95 -17.94 -0.88
C GLN A 50 9.00 -16.46 -1.30
N THR A 51 8.91 -16.18 -2.60
CA THR A 51 8.91 -14.81 -3.12
C THR A 51 7.67 -14.04 -2.66
N VAL A 52 6.48 -14.65 -2.69
CA VAL A 52 5.25 -14.06 -2.13
C VAL A 52 5.42 -13.76 -0.64
N GLN A 53 5.94 -14.71 0.14
CA GLN A 53 6.19 -14.49 1.57
C GLN A 53 7.14 -13.32 1.82
N LEU A 54 8.21 -13.20 1.02
CA LEU A 54 9.16 -12.10 1.11
C LEU A 54 8.51 -10.76 0.76
N ILE A 55 7.69 -10.69 -0.29
CA ILE A 55 6.96 -9.48 -0.69
C ILE A 55 5.99 -9.04 0.41
N VAL A 56 5.19 -9.97 0.96
CA VAL A 56 4.24 -9.67 2.04
C VAL A 56 4.96 -9.24 3.31
N ALA A 57 6.05 -9.92 3.68
CA ALA A 57 6.89 -9.51 4.80
C ALA A 57 7.50 -8.11 4.58
N SER A 58 7.94 -7.80 3.36
CA SER A 58 8.48 -6.47 3.01
C SER A 58 7.40 -5.39 3.13
N GLY A 59 6.18 -5.65 2.62
CA GLY A 59 5.04 -4.76 2.78
C GLY A 59 4.68 -4.50 4.25
N ALA A 60 4.68 -5.56 5.07
CA ALA A 60 4.47 -5.44 6.50
C ALA A 60 5.55 -4.59 7.18
N VAL A 61 6.83 -4.82 6.85
CA VAL A 61 7.96 -4.04 7.40
C VAL A 61 7.85 -2.56 7.02
N VAL A 62 7.59 -2.25 5.74
CA VAL A 62 7.41 -0.87 5.27
C VAL A 62 6.21 -0.21 5.97
N GLY A 63 5.08 -0.92 6.07
CA GLY A 63 3.89 -0.43 6.77
C GLY A 63 4.13 -0.17 8.27
N VAL A 64 4.86 -1.06 8.96
CA VAL A 64 5.25 -0.87 10.37
C VAL A 64 6.17 0.33 10.52
N MET A 65 7.22 0.44 9.68
CA MET A 65 8.13 1.59 9.74
C MET A 65 7.41 2.91 9.47
N GLY A 66 6.54 2.95 8.46
CA GLY A 66 5.70 4.11 8.16
C GLY A 66 4.77 4.45 9.33
N GLY A 67 4.10 3.46 9.91
CA GLY A 67 3.22 3.62 11.07
C GLY A 67 3.94 4.16 12.30
N ILE A 68 5.11 3.60 12.65
CA ILE A 68 5.94 4.09 13.76
C ILE A 68 6.41 5.51 13.49
N THR A 69 6.88 5.81 12.27
CA THR A 69 7.35 7.15 11.92
C THR A 69 6.22 8.18 11.99
N CYS A 70 5.02 7.82 11.53
CA CYS A 70 3.83 8.65 11.66
C CYS A 70 3.46 8.89 13.13
N LEU A 71 3.46 7.85 13.95
CA LEU A 71 3.19 7.95 15.40
C LEU A 71 4.21 8.86 16.10
N VAL A 72 5.51 8.65 15.86
CA VAL A 72 6.59 9.46 16.43
C VAL A 72 6.49 10.90 15.97
N SER A 73 6.14 11.14 14.70
CA SER A 73 5.97 12.50 14.16
C SER A 73 4.86 13.26 14.90
N VAL A 74 3.71 12.62 15.12
CA VAL A 74 2.60 13.24 15.85
C VAL A 74 2.91 13.42 17.35
N LEU A 75 3.67 12.52 17.97
CA LEU A 75 4.02 12.59 19.40
C LEU A 75 5.14 13.60 19.70
N CYS A 76 6.24 13.53 18.96
CA CYS A 76 7.48 14.21 19.31
C CYS A 76 7.64 15.56 18.58
N VAL A 77 7.07 15.68 17.38
CA VAL A 77 7.32 16.84 16.50
C VAL A 77 6.04 17.34 15.81
N PRO A 78 4.92 17.58 16.55
CA PRO A 78 3.67 18.05 15.95
C PRO A 78 3.81 19.42 15.26
N HIS A 79 4.79 20.23 15.67
CA HIS A 79 5.11 21.52 15.07
C HIS A 79 5.60 21.41 13.61
N LEU A 80 6.15 20.26 13.19
CA LEU A 80 6.54 20.01 11.80
C LEU A 80 5.32 19.78 10.89
N LEU A 81 4.21 19.32 11.45
CA LEU A 81 2.97 19.05 10.73
C LEU A 81 2.08 20.29 10.67
N THR A 82 2.03 21.05 11.77
CA THR A 82 1.32 22.32 11.82
C THR A 82 1.89 23.25 12.90
N PRO A 83 2.06 24.55 12.61
CA PRO A 83 2.47 25.52 13.61
C PRO A 83 1.37 25.84 14.64
N ASP A 84 0.11 25.47 14.37
CA ASP A 84 -1.02 25.80 15.24
C ASP A 84 -1.14 24.81 16.42
N ALA A 85 -0.80 25.30 17.62
CA ALA A 85 -0.87 24.53 18.86
C ALA A 85 -2.29 24.11 19.25
N ALA A 86 -3.34 24.80 18.75
CA ALA A 86 -4.73 24.42 19.00
C ALA A 86 -5.07 23.05 18.38
N LEU A 87 -4.31 22.60 17.37
CA LEU A 87 -4.55 21.34 16.67
C LEU A 87 -3.83 20.14 17.33
N TRP A 88 -2.77 20.38 18.09
CA TRP A 88 -1.90 19.31 18.60
C TRP A 88 -2.65 18.31 19.48
N GLY A 89 -3.52 18.78 20.36
CA GLY A 89 -4.36 17.90 21.20
C GLY A 89 -5.29 17.02 20.37
N THR A 90 -5.89 17.59 19.33
CA THR A 90 -6.80 16.87 18.43
C THR A 90 -6.06 15.85 17.56
N MET A 91 -4.84 16.15 17.10
CA MET A 91 -4.00 15.21 16.36
C MET A 91 -3.66 13.95 17.17
N GLN A 92 -3.53 14.07 18.49
CA GLN A 92 -3.26 12.91 19.36
C GLN A 92 -4.39 11.88 19.35
N SER A 93 -5.62 12.27 19.00
CA SER A 93 -6.78 11.37 18.93
C SER A 93 -6.75 10.42 17.72
N VAL A 94 -6.10 10.83 16.63
CA VAL A 94 -6.08 10.10 15.35
C VAL A 94 -4.78 9.32 15.10
N LYS A 95 -3.78 9.44 16.00
CA LYS A 95 -2.46 8.83 15.83
C LYS A 95 -2.49 7.30 15.75
N PHE A 96 -3.29 6.64 16.59
CA PHE A 96 -3.39 5.17 16.61
C PHE A 96 -4.12 4.65 15.37
N PRO A 97 -5.29 5.20 14.97
CA PRO A 97 -5.90 4.87 13.69
C PRO A 97 -4.95 5.05 12.50
N ALA A 98 -4.20 6.15 12.44
CA ALA A 98 -3.25 6.43 11.36
C ALA A 98 -2.08 5.42 11.32
N MET A 99 -1.54 5.05 12.48
CA MET A 99 -0.49 4.03 12.59
C MET A 99 -1.00 2.66 12.10
N LEU A 100 -2.17 2.25 12.58
CA LEU A 100 -2.74 0.95 12.23
C LEU A 100 -3.10 0.89 10.75
N SER A 101 -3.66 1.95 10.19
CA SER A 101 -4.01 1.99 8.77
C SER A 101 -2.77 1.99 7.87
N LEU A 102 -1.63 2.54 8.29
CA LEU A 102 -0.36 2.42 7.53
C LEU A 102 0.17 1.00 7.50
N PHE A 103 0.07 0.28 8.62
CA PHE A 103 0.41 -1.14 8.65
C PHE A 103 -0.46 -1.93 7.68
N LEU A 104 -1.79 -1.73 7.73
CA LEU A 104 -2.73 -2.39 6.84
C LEU A 104 -2.51 -2.01 5.38
N ALA A 105 -2.20 -0.74 5.08
CA ALA A 105 -1.89 -0.29 3.74
C ALA A 105 -0.65 -1.00 3.15
N GLY A 106 0.41 -1.17 3.94
CA GLY A 106 1.60 -1.90 3.50
C GLY A 106 1.32 -3.37 3.15
N VAL A 107 0.49 -4.03 3.96
CA VAL A 107 0.06 -5.43 3.71
C VAL A 107 -0.87 -5.50 2.49
N ASP A 108 -1.84 -4.59 2.39
CA ASP A 108 -2.80 -4.53 1.29
C ASP A 108 -2.11 -4.34 -0.06
N VAL A 109 -1.19 -3.38 -0.15
CA VAL A 109 -0.41 -3.11 -1.38
C VAL A 109 0.43 -4.34 -1.79
N ALA A 110 1.04 -5.03 -0.81
CA ALA A 110 1.79 -6.25 -1.10
C ALA A 110 0.89 -7.38 -1.61
N LEU A 111 -0.26 -7.60 -0.97
CA LEU A 111 -1.23 -8.61 -1.39
C LEU A 111 -1.80 -8.28 -2.78
N ASN A 112 -2.18 -7.02 -3.02
CA ASN A 112 -2.69 -6.57 -4.30
C ASN A 112 -1.68 -6.81 -5.42
N GLY A 113 -0.42 -6.41 -5.22
CA GLY A 113 0.65 -6.68 -6.18
C GLY A 113 0.85 -8.17 -6.45
N THR A 114 0.78 -9.03 -5.42
CA THR A 114 0.91 -10.48 -5.59
C THR A 114 -0.27 -11.10 -6.34
N LEU A 115 -1.50 -10.62 -6.11
CA LEU A 115 -2.72 -11.09 -6.78
C LEU A 115 -2.74 -10.68 -8.25
N ILE A 116 -2.34 -9.43 -8.55
CA ILE A 116 -2.20 -8.93 -9.93
C ILE A 116 -1.12 -9.74 -10.65
N ALA A 117 0.05 -9.92 -10.04
CA ALA A 117 1.13 -10.70 -10.64
C ALA A 117 0.77 -12.18 -10.84
N ALA A 118 -0.15 -12.71 -10.02
CA ALA A 118 -0.65 -14.07 -10.17
C ALA A 118 -1.66 -14.24 -11.31
N GLY A 119 -2.10 -13.14 -11.96
CA GLY A 119 -3.14 -13.17 -12.98
C GLY A 119 -4.54 -13.46 -12.42
N ALA A 120 -4.74 -13.31 -11.11
CA ALA A 120 -6.03 -13.48 -10.45
C ALA A 120 -6.94 -12.24 -10.56
N SER A 121 -6.42 -11.15 -11.15
CA SER A 121 -7.21 -9.97 -11.47
C SER A 121 -8.04 -10.21 -12.75
N PRO A 122 -9.35 -9.89 -12.77
CA PRO A 122 -10.24 -10.14 -13.91
C PRO A 122 -9.83 -9.41 -15.20
N PHE A 123 -8.88 -8.48 -15.13
CA PHE A 123 -8.36 -7.73 -16.27
C PHE A 123 -7.25 -8.45 -17.07
N GLN A 124 -6.54 -9.43 -16.49
CA GLN A 124 -5.37 -10.05 -17.16
C GLN A 124 -5.72 -11.25 -18.08
N GLY A 125 -6.92 -11.81 -17.97
CA GLY A 125 -7.34 -13.01 -18.72
C GLY A 125 -7.35 -12.84 -20.24
N GLY A 126 -7.44 -11.60 -20.75
CA GLY A 126 -7.42 -11.32 -22.20
C GLY A 126 -6.03 -11.18 -22.82
N VAL A 127 -5.02 -10.73 -22.06
CA VAL A 127 -3.71 -10.34 -22.63
C VAL A 127 -2.70 -11.48 -22.61
N PHE A 128 -2.67 -12.30 -21.55
CA PHE A 128 -1.73 -13.44 -21.45
C PHE A 128 -2.17 -14.70 -22.22
N ALA A 129 -3.48 -14.86 -22.47
CA ALA A 129 -3.98 -15.91 -23.35
C ALA A 129 -3.50 -15.73 -24.80
N SER A 130 -3.20 -14.48 -25.22
CA SER A 130 -2.74 -14.17 -26.58
C SER A 130 -1.22 -14.32 -26.80
N SER A 131 -0.41 -14.35 -25.73
CA SER A 131 1.05 -14.31 -25.81
C SER A 131 1.74 -15.63 -25.45
N SER A 132 0.98 -16.65 -25.04
CA SER A 132 1.53 -17.99 -24.80
C SER A 132 1.92 -18.66 -26.13
N PRO A 133 3.19 -19.08 -26.33
CA PRO A 133 3.62 -19.78 -27.54
C PRO A 133 2.81 -21.06 -27.82
N CYS A 134 2.28 -21.68 -26.76
CA CYS A 134 1.41 -22.85 -26.84
C CYS A 134 0.07 -22.55 -27.52
N ALA A 135 -0.54 -21.38 -27.27
CA ALA A 135 -1.77 -20.96 -27.94
C ALA A 135 -1.51 -20.55 -29.41
N ARG A 136 -0.34 -19.93 -29.68
CA ARG A 136 0.08 -19.60 -31.06
C ARG A 136 0.31 -20.85 -31.92
N SER A 137 0.78 -21.95 -31.33
CA SER A 137 0.94 -23.23 -32.06
C SER A 137 -0.38 -23.93 -32.38
N GLN A 138 -1.45 -23.70 -31.61
CA GLN A 138 -2.76 -24.28 -31.92
C GLN A 138 -3.53 -23.46 -32.94
N LEU A 139 -3.36 -22.13 -32.96
CA LEU A 139 -3.98 -21.29 -33.99
C LEU A 139 -3.39 -21.55 -35.38
N VAL A 140 -2.08 -21.78 -35.48
CA VAL A 140 -1.43 -22.08 -36.78
C VAL A 140 -1.83 -23.45 -37.34
N ARG A 141 -2.20 -24.41 -36.49
CA ARG A 141 -2.67 -25.75 -36.94
C ARG A 141 -4.13 -25.81 -37.39
N HIS A 142 -4.90 -24.74 -37.21
CA HIS A 142 -6.29 -24.67 -37.67
C HIS A 142 -6.50 -23.76 -38.89
N VAL A 143 -5.44 -23.10 -39.36
CA VAL A 143 -5.46 -22.24 -40.57
C VAL A 143 -4.59 -22.84 -41.69
N ALA A 144 -4.03 -24.03 -41.48
CA ALA A 144 -3.36 -24.85 -42.49
C ALA A 144 -4.12 -26.17 -42.65
#